data_AF-A0A7K1AQ07-F1
#
_entry.id   AF-A0A7K1AQ07-F1
#
_cell.length_a   1.000
_cell.length_b   1.000
_cell.length_c   1.000
_cell.angle_alpha   90.00
_cell.angle_beta   90.00
_cell.angle_gamma   90.00
#
_symmetry.space_group_name_H-M   'P 1'
#
loop_
_entity.id
_entity.type
_entity.pdbx_description
1 polymer ?
#
loop_
_entity_poly.entity_id
_entity_poly.type
_entity_poly.pdbx_seq_one_letter_code
_entity_poly.pdbx_strand_id
1 'polypeptide(L)'
;HDASTAELAVGLAIASRRGFPEFMQDQKDGIWNHRRFPALSDSKVGIVGFGSIGKEIAKKLSVFDVNITAFTQSGRDGSLTIDQLDKHLPNLDIVILILPLTDSSRHMFDAARLSKMKSGSLLINVARGPVVVTDALVAELNSRRIFAALDVTDPEPLPQGHPLWSSPNLLLVPHVGGNSGAFEPRGRALVESQLALLAAGKPLEHVVAQG
;
A
#
# COMPACT_ATOMS: atom_id res chain seq x y z
N HIS A 1 -12.47 -3.72 6.03
CA HIS A 1 -11.47 -4.81 6.27
C HIS A 1 -10.15 -4.20 6.74
N ASP A 2 -10.25 -3.24 7.67
CA ASP A 2 -9.26 -2.18 7.74
C ASP A 2 -8.00 -2.64 8.47
N ALA A 3 -8.19 -3.41 9.55
CA ALA A 3 -7.12 -4.01 10.32
C ALA A 3 -6.25 -4.94 9.46
N SER A 4 -6.86 -5.82 8.66
CA SER A 4 -6.13 -6.79 7.83
C SER A 4 -5.34 -6.11 6.71
N THR A 5 -5.92 -5.10 6.06
CA THR A 5 -5.21 -4.37 5.01
C THR A 5 -4.06 -3.56 5.60
N ALA A 6 -4.26 -3.00 6.80
CA ALA A 6 -3.20 -2.31 7.51
C ALA A 6 -2.07 -3.25 7.96
N GLU A 7 -2.40 -4.43 8.47
CA GLU A 7 -1.42 -5.48 8.79
C GLU A 7 -0.60 -5.88 7.57
N LEU A 8 -1.26 -6.09 6.42
CA LEU A 8 -0.57 -6.41 5.19
C LEU A 8 0.38 -5.28 4.76
N ALA A 9 -0.07 -4.02 4.77
CA ALA A 9 0.76 -2.88 4.38
C ALA A 9 2.02 -2.75 5.27
N VAL A 10 1.86 -2.93 6.59
CA VAL A 10 2.99 -2.93 7.54
C VAL A 10 3.90 -4.14 7.30
N GLY A 11 3.34 -5.32 7.07
CA GLY A 11 4.09 -6.54 6.75
C GLY A 11 4.91 -6.37 5.47
N LEU A 12 4.33 -5.81 4.42
CA LEU A 12 5.02 -5.49 3.15
C LEU A 12 6.14 -4.47 3.36
N ALA A 13 5.92 -3.45 4.19
CA ALA A 13 6.96 -2.48 4.53
C ALA A 13 8.14 -3.14 5.24
N ILE A 14 7.88 -3.98 6.26
CA ILE A 14 8.93 -4.70 6.98
C ILE A 14 9.68 -5.65 6.05
N ALA A 15 8.96 -6.51 5.33
CA ALA A 15 9.53 -7.52 4.45
C ALA A 15 10.45 -6.88 3.40
N SER A 16 9.97 -5.83 2.73
CA SER A 16 10.71 -5.14 1.67
C SER A 16 11.91 -4.36 2.21
N ARG A 17 11.79 -3.71 3.38
CA ARG A 17 12.90 -2.96 3.97
C ARG A 17 13.96 -3.86 4.57
N ARG A 18 13.59 -5.04 5.08
CA ARG A 18 14.50 -5.96 5.78
C ARG A 18 15.05 -7.08 4.90
N GLY A 19 14.80 -7.08 3.60
CA GLY A 19 15.41 -8.01 2.64
C GLY A 19 14.81 -9.41 2.62
N PHE A 20 13.59 -9.57 3.13
CA PHE A 20 12.94 -10.88 3.22
C PHE A 20 12.77 -11.54 1.85
N PRO A 21 12.33 -10.82 0.79
CA PRO A 21 12.22 -11.41 -0.55
C PRO A 21 13.55 -12.01 -1.04
N GLU A 22 14.66 -11.30 -0.80
CA GLU A 22 15.99 -11.73 -1.20
C GLU A 22 16.47 -12.92 -0.37
N PHE A 23 16.28 -12.89 0.96
CA PHE A 23 16.64 -14.01 1.83
C PHE A 23 15.85 -15.27 1.50
N MET A 24 14.59 -15.16 1.09
CA MET A 24 13.79 -16.30 0.64
C MET A 24 14.33 -16.94 -0.63
N GLN A 25 14.98 -16.19 -1.53
CA GLN A 25 15.66 -16.78 -2.69
C GLN A 25 17.00 -17.40 -2.28
N ASP A 26 17.81 -16.69 -1.50
CA ASP A 26 19.09 -17.22 -1.00
C ASP A 26 18.89 -18.55 -0.26
N GLN A 27 17.80 -18.68 0.52
CA GLN A 27 17.44 -19.92 1.23
C GLN A 27 17.15 -21.09 0.28
N LYS A 28 16.47 -20.85 -0.84
CA LYS A 28 16.19 -21.91 -1.83
C LYS A 28 17.46 -22.42 -2.49
N ASP A 29 18.42 -21.53 -2.66
CA ASP A 29 19.72 -21.82 -3.28
C ASP A 29 20.77 -22.32 -2.27
N GLY A 30 20.44 -22.36 -0.97
CA GLY A 30 21.36 -22.78 0.09
C GLY A 30 22.50 -21.77 0.35
N ILE A 31 22.29 -20.50 0.03
CA ILE A 31 23.31 -19.44 0.12
C ILE A 31 23.16 -18.70 1.45
N TRP A 32 24.26 -18.59 2.21
CA TRP A 32 24.33 -17.73 3.40
C TRP A 32 24.94 -16.38 3.04
N ASN A 33 24.10 -15.42 2.64
CA ASN A 33 24.53 -14.09 2.19
C ASN A 33 24.32 -13.02 3.27
N HIS A 34 25.35 -12.74 4.06
CA HIS A 34 25.30 -11.67 5.06
C HIS A 34 25.42 -10.30 4.38
N ARG A 35 24.30 -9.56 4.32
CA ARG A 35 24.24 -8.21 3.74
C ARG A 35 23.32 -7.28 4.51
N ARG A 36 23.59 -5.98 4.39
CA ARG A 36 22.81 -4.93 5.04
C ARG A 36 21.65 -4.52 4.14
N PHE A 37 20.45 -4.55 4.72
CA PHE A 37 19.27 -3.90 4.16
C PHE A 37 18.91 -2.66 4.98
N PRO A 38 18.14 -1.74 4.40
CA PRO A 38 17.60 -0.62 5.15
C PRO A 38 16.79 -1.06 6.38
N ALA A 39 16.51 -0.11 7.27
CA ALA A 39 15.61 -0.33 8.39
C ALA A 39 14.21 0.21 8.07
N LEU A 40 13.21 -0.27 8.83
CA LEU A 40 11.94 0.44 8.95
C LEU A 40 12.11 1.62 9.91
N SER A 41 12.77 1.41 11.06
CA SER A 41 13.14 2.47 12.01
C SER A 41 13.81 3.66 11.32
N ASP A 42 13.53 4.85 11.83
CA ASP A 42 13.98 6.15 11.32
C ASP A 42 13.47 6.53 9.92
N SER A 43 12.67 5.67 9.27
CA SER A 43 12.13 5.95 7.94
C SER A 43 11.10 7.08 7.96
N LYS A 44 11.15 7.91 6.92
CA LYS A 44 10.09 8.88 6.60
C LYS A 44 9.03 8.21 5.74
N VAL A 45 7.81 8.08 6.26
CA VAL A 45 6.70 7.36 5.64
C VAL A 45 5.63 8.34 5.17
N GLY A 46 5.35 8.37 3.87
CA GLY A 46 4.21 9.06 3.29
C GLY A 46 3.01 8.13 3.16
N ILE A 47 1.86 8.47 3.72
CA ILE A 47 0.62 7.71 3.53
C ILE A 47 -0.32 8.54 2.64
N VAL A 48 -0.55 8.08 1.41
CA VAL A 48 -1.44 8.72 0.44
C VAL A 48 -2.82 8.08 0.54
N GLY A 49 -3.78 8.85 1.08
CA GLY A 49 -5.09 8.36 1.51
C GLY A 49 -5.12 8.14 3.02
N PHE A 50 -5.85 8.97 3.74
CA PHE A 50 -5.91 8.96 5.20
C PHE A 50 -7.34 8.76 5.74
N GLY A 51 -8.07 7.85 5.09
CA GLY A 51 -9.34 7.31 5.59
C GLY A 51 -9.13 6.28 6.71
N SER A 52 -10.12 5.44 6.94
CA SER A 52 -10.08 4.43 8.02
C SER A 52 -8.84 3.53 7.97
N ILE A 53 -8.52 2.97 6.78
CA ILE A 53 -7.36 2.08 6.61
C ILE A 53 -6.04 2.84 6.77
N GLY A 54 -5.91 4.04 6.18
CA GLY A 54 -4.70 4.85 6.31
C GLY A 54 -4.40 5.26 7.76
N LYS A 55 -5.43 5.56 8.55
CA LYS A 55 -5.31 5.83 9.99
C LYS A 55 -4.87 4.59 10.77
N GLU A 56 -5.41 3.43 10.44
CA GLU A 56 -5.01 2.16 11.08
C GLU A 56 -3.57 1.77 10.71
N ILE A 57 -3.13 2.02 9.47
CA ILE A 57 -1.72 1.86 9.06
C ILE A 57 -0.83 2.77 9.91
N ALA A 58 -1.16 4.06 10.03
CA ALA A 58 -0.38 5.00 10.83
C ALA A 58 -0.29 4.59 12.29
N LYS A 59 -1.40 4.13 12.88
CA LYS A 59 -1.46 3.62 14.25
C LYS A 59 -0.57 2.39 14.45
N LYS A 60 -0.55 1.46 13.49
CA LYS A 60 0.33 0.27 13.60
C LYS A 60 1.80 0.61 13.39
N LEU A 61 2.10 1.59 12.55
CA LEU A 61 3.46 2.07 12.31
C LEU A 61 4.02 2.92 13.46
N SER A 62 3.18 3.55 14.30
CA SER A 62 3.63 4.53 15.29
C SER A 62 4.57 3.98 16.38
N VAL A 63 4.67 2.66 16.52
CA VAL A 63 5.58 1.98 17.47
C VAL A 63 6.91 1.55 16.86
N PHE A 64 7.16 1.84 15.58
CA PHE A 64 8.37 1.44 14.84
C PHE A 64 9.40 2.57 14.68
N ASP A 65 9.32 3.64 15.47
CA ASP A 65 10.23 4.80 15.40
C ASP A 65 10.30 5.44 14.00
N VAL A 66 9.16 5.55 13.33
CA VAL A 66 9.03 6.17 11.99
C VAL A 66 8.42 7.56 12.07
N ASN A 67 8.74 8.40 11.08
CA ASN A 67 8.14 9.72 10.90
C ASN A 67 7.05 9.65 9.83
N ILE A 68 5.78 9.83 10.22
CA ILE A 68 4.64 9.65 9.31
C ILE A 68 4.13 11.01 8.83
N THR A 69 3.95 11.15 7.52
CA THR A 69 3.24 12.27 6.89
C THR A 69 2.08 11.73 6.07
N ALA A 70 0.86 12.13 6.39
CA ALA A 70 -0.33 11.74 5.63
C ALA A 70 -0.64 12.75 4.53
N PHE A 71 -1.17 12.30 3.39
CA PHE A 71 -1.59 13.12 2.27
C PHE A 71 -3.04 12.79 1.89
N THR A 72 -3.90 13.81 1.78
CA THR A 72 -5.29 13.67 1.34
C THR A 72 -5.68 14.78 0.37
N GLN A 73 -6.84 14.66 -0.28
CA GLN A 73 -7.36 15.76 -1.11
C GLN A 73 -7.70 17.01 -0.30
N SER A 74 -8.22 16.84 0.93
CA SER A 74 -8.75 17.94 1.74
C SER A 74 -7.75 18.54 2.73
N GLY A 75 -6.64 17.85 3.03
CA GLY A 75 -5.67 18.27 4.05
C GLY A 75 -6.24 18.24 5.49
N ARG A 76 -7.35 17.54 5.72
CA ARG A 76 -7.97 17.44 7.05
C ARG A 76 -7.24 16.42 7.94
N ASP A 77 -7.55 16.43 9.23
CA ASP A 77 -7.02 15.49 10.23
C ASP A 77 -5.48 15.47 10.34
N GLY A 78 -4.84 16.63 10.18
CA GLY A 78 -3.38 16.78 10.24
C GLY A 78 -2.63 16.24 9.02
N SER A 79 -3.34 15.85 7.96
CA SER A 79 -2.72 15.49 6.68
C SER A 79 -2.35 16.73 5.86
N LEU A 80 -1.34 16.59 5.01
CA LEU A 80 -1.06 17.56 3.96
C LEU A 80 -2.00 17.32 2.77
N THR A 81 -2.19 18.37 1.97
CA THR A 81 -2.95 18.27 0.72
C THR A 81 -2.12 17.55 -0.36
N ILE A 82 -2.79 16.89 -1.32
CA ILE A 82 -2.12 16.04 -2.32
C ILE A 82 -1.19 16.82 -3.27
N ASP A 83 -1.47 18.10 -3.50
CA ASP A 83 -0.60 19.03 -4.26
C ASP A 83 0.78 19.23 -3.59
N GLN A 84 0.86 18.99 -2.28
CA GLN A 84 2.12 19.02 -1.52
C GLN A 84 2.91 17.71 -1.61
N LEU A 85 2.38 16.65 -2.22
CA LEU A 85 3.05 15.35 -2.28
C LEU A 85 4.39 15.45 -3.02
N ASP A 86 4.40 16.09 -4.19
CA ASP A 86 5.57 16.14 -5.08
C ASP A 86 6.80 16.79 -4.42
N LYS A 87 6.61 17.79 -3.55
CA LYS A 87 7.72 18.42 -2.80
C LYS A 87 8.27 17.54 -1.67
N HIS A 88 7.51 16.53 -1.22
CA HIS A 88 7.93 15.62 -0.16
C HIS A 88 8.52 14.31 -0.69
N LEU A 89 8.10 13.85 -1.88
CA LEU A 89 8.58 12.58 -2.47
C LEU A 89 10.12 12.39 -2.45
N PRO A 90 10.96 13.42 -2.71
CA PRO A 90 12.42 13.26 -2.65
C PRO A 90 12.96 12.92 -1.25
N ASN A 91 12.16 13.09 -0.21
CA ASN A 91 12.55 12.89 1.19
C ASN A 91 11.90 11.68 1.85
N LEU A 92 10.95 11.01 1.20
CA LEU A 92 10.24 9.87 1.75
C LEU A 92 11.00 8.58 1.45
N ASP A 93 11.19 7.76 2.49
CA ASP A 93 11.80 6.43 2.37
C ASP A 93 10.77 5.39 1.96
N ILE A 94 9.50 5.59 2.35
CA ILE A 94 8.38 4.71 2.07
C ILE A 94 7.17 5.57 1.68
N VAL A 95 6.47 5.19 0.61
CA VAL A 95 5.21 5.80 0.18
C VAL A 95 4.17 4.70 0.12
N ILE A 96 3.09 4.82 0.89
CA ILE A 96 1.99 3.85 0.97
C ILE A 96 0.75 4.44 0.32
N LEU A 97 0.22 3.78 -0.70
CA LEU A 97 -1.00 4.16 -1.40
C LEU A 97 -2.19 3.38 -0.83
N ILE A 98 -3.17 4.09 -0.27
CA ILE A 98 -4.38 3.53 0.32
C ILE A 98 -5.57 4.49 0.14
N LEU A 99 -5.88 4.79 -1.13
CA LEU A 99 -6.92 5.72 -1.55
C LEU A 99 -7.91 5.05 -2.53
N PRO A 100 -9.16 5.54 -2.62
CA PRO A 100 -10.10 5.03 -3.63
C PRO A 100 -9.60 5.34 -5.05
N LEU A 101 -9.98 4.48 -6.01
CA LEU A 101 -9.78 4.77 -7.43
C LEU A 101 -10.92 5.67 -7.92
N THR A 102 -10.54 6.86 -8.38
CA THR A 102 -11.39 7.90 -8.98
C THR A 102 -10.65 8.44 -10.20
N ASP A 103 -11.29 9.31 -10.99
CA ASP A 103 -10.60 9.95 -12.13
C ASP A 103 -9.37 10.74 -11.69
N SER A 104 -9.41 11.34 -10.49
CA SER A 104 -8.29 12.12 -9.94
C SER A 104 -7.14 11.27 -9.39
N SER A 105 -7.41 10.01 -9.03
CA SER A 105 -6.40 9.10 -8.46
C SER A 105 -5.92 8.04 -9.44
N ARG A 106 -6.61 7.85 -10.56
CA ARG A 106 -6.14 7.06 -11.69
C ARG A 106 -4.85 7.65 -12.22
N HIS A 107 -3.83 6.81 -12.34
CA HIS A 107 -2.50 7.15 -12.81
C HIS A 107 -1.86 8.30 -12.02
N MET A 108 -2.26 8.48 -10.76
CA MET A 108 -1.67 9.48 -9.86
C MET A 108 -0.15 9.29 -9.79
N PHE A 109 0.34 8.05 -9.76
CA PHE A 109 1.76 7.74 -9.86
C PHE A 109 2.12 7.35 -11.28
N ASP A 110 2.31 8.37 -12.12
CA ASP A 110 2.87 8.26 -13.47
C ASP A 110 4.42 8.29 -13.46
N ALA A 111 5.04 8.25 -14.64
CA ALA A 111 6.50 8.33 -14.77
C ALA A 111 7.09 9.60 -14.15
N ALA A 112 6.40 10.75 -14.30
CA ALA A 112 6.88 12.02 -13.76
C ALA A 112 6.89 11.99 -12.22
N ARG A 113 5.82 11.51 -11.59
CA ARG A 113 5.73 11.42 -10.13
C ARG A 113 6.66 10.34 -9.57
N LEU A 114 6.75 9.18 -10.22
CA LEU A 114 7.70 8.13 -9.82
C LEU A 114 9.15 8.63 -9.86
N SER A 115 9.54 9.40 -10.88
CA SER A 115 10.89 9.97 -11.00
C SER A 115 11.29 10.88 -9.83
N LYS A 116 10.31 11.50 -9.15
CA LYS A 116 10.53 12.36 -7.98
C LYS A 116 10.77 11.60 -6.68
N MET A 117 10.49 10.30 -6.64
CA MET A 117 10.74 9.49 -5.46
C MET A 117 12.24 9.43 -5.15
N LYS A 118 12.59 9.39 -3.86
CA LYS A 118 13.97 9.20 -3.41
C LYS A 118 14.55 7.89 -3.96
N SER A 119 15.79 7.89 -4.44
CA SER A 119 16.49 6.63 -4.79
C SER A 119 16.64 5.74 -3.56
N GLY A 120 16.33 4.45 -3.69
CA GLY A 120 16.27 3.47 -2.61
C GLY A 120 14.98 3.52 -1.77
N SER A 121 13.99 4.34 -2.16
CA SER A 121 12.67 4.35 -1.51
C SER A 121 11.79 3.19 -1.95
N LEU A 122 10.74 2.94 -1.16
CA LEU A 122 9.77 1.88 -1.36
C LEU A 122 8.38 2.46 -1.67
N LEU A 123 7.78 2.06 -2.79
CA LEU A 123 6.36 2.29 -3.08
C LEU A 123 5.53 1.08 -2.65
N ILE A 124 4.52 1.26 -1.81
CA ILE A 124 3.58 0.20 -1.43
C ILE A 124 2.21 0.55 -1.99
N ASN A 125 1.63 -0.31 -2.83
CA ASN A 125 0.26 -0.15 -3.31
C ASN A 125 -0.64 -1.24 -2.73
N VAL A 126 -1.50 -0.84 -1.79
CA VAL A 126 -2.59 -1.64 -1.22
C VAL A 126 -3.95 -0.96 -1.50
N ALA A 127 -3.99 -0.09 -2.50
CA ALA A 127 -5.17 0.64 -2.94
C ALA A 127 -5.85 -0.05 -4.12
N ARG A 128 -5.54 0.37 -5.35
CA ARG A 128 -5.98 -0.23 -6.62
C ARG A 128 -4.83 -0.15 -7.61
N GLY A 129 -4.70 -1.15 -8.49
CA GLY A 129 -3.65 -1.20 -9.52
C GLY A 129 -3.53 0.09 -10.33
N PRO A 130 -4.63 0.60 -10.96
CA PRO A 130 -4.59 1.77 -11.83
C PRO A 130 -4.23 3.10 -11.15
N VAL A 131 -3.97 3.13 -9.84
CA VAL A 131 -3.40 4.33 -9.19
C VAL A 131 -1.97 4.59 -9.67
N VAL A 132 -1.26 3.53 -10.05
CA VAL A 132 0.11 3.58 -10.57
C VAL A 132 0.08 3.22 -12.05
N VAL A 133 0.83 3.94 -12.89
CA VAL A 133 1.05 3.53 -14.28
C VAL A 133 2.05 2.36 -14.28
N THR A 134 1.55 1.14 -14.53
CA THR A 134 2.32 -0.11 -14.42
C THR A 134 3.64 -0.07 -15.20
N ASP A 135 3.61 0.36 -16.47
CA ASP A 135 4.82 0.38 -17.32
C ASP A 135 5.89 1.34 -16.79
N ALA A 136 5.47 2.48 -16.23
CA ALA A 136 6.38 3.43 -15.62
C ALA A 136 7.02 2.84 -14.35
N LEU A 137 6.24 2.13 -13.53
CA LEU A 137 6.77 1.43 -12.37
C LEU A 137 7.76 0.33 -12.77
N VAL A 138 7.45 -0.47 -13.80
CA VAL A 138 8.35 -1.51 -14.32
C VAL A 138 9.68 -0.90 -14.78
N ALA A 139 9.66 0.24 -15.46
CA ALA A 139 10.89 0.93 -15.88
C ALA A 139 11.75 1.34 -14.67
N GLU A 140 11.13 1.89 -13.64
CA GLU A 140 11.80 2.30 -12.40
C GLU A 140 12.37 1.12 -11.62
N LEU A 141 11.63 0.02 -11.54
CA LEU A 141 12.09 -1.23 -10.94
C LEU A 141 13.29 -1.80 -11.71
N ASN A 142 13.22 -1.88 -13.03
CA ASN A 142 14.31 -2.38 -13.87
C ASN A 142 15.59 -1.54 -13.76
N SER A 143 15.46 -0.22 -13.53
CA SER A 143 16.61 0.65 -13.22
C SER A 143 17.25 0.37 -11.85
N ARG A 144 16.55 -0.39 -10.99
CA ARG A 144 16.86 -0.69 -9.58
C ARG A 144 16.94 0.55 -8.69
N ARG A 145 16.40 1.68 -9.16
CA ARG A 145 16.41 2.95 -8.42
C ARG A 145 15.48 2.92 -7.22
N ILE A 146 14.32 2.26 -7.34
CA ILE A 146 13.34 2.14 -6.26
C ILE A 146 12.98 0.68 -6.00
N PHE A 147 12.25 0.47 -4.91
CA PHE A 147 11.60 -0.79 -4.54
C PHE A 147 10.08 -0.61 -4.63
N ALA A 148 9.37 -1.72 -4.81
CA ALA A 148 7.92 -1.73 -4.72
C ALA A 148 7.37 -2.95 -3.99
N ALA A 149 6.21 -2.79 -3.35
CA ALA A 149 5.40 -3.88 -2.84
C ALA A 149 3.95 -3.68 -3.28
N LEU A 150 3.38 -4.64 -4.00
CA LEU A 150 2.07 -4.51 -4.63
C LEU A 150 1.15 -5.63 -4.16
N ASP A 151 0.02 -5.25 -3.55
CA ASP A 151 -1.13 -6.16 -3.33
C ASP A 151 -2.13 -6.10 -4.47
N VAL A 152 -2.05 -5.05 -5.30
CA VAL A 152 -2.97 -4.79 -6.39
C VAL A 152 -2.19 -4.44 -7.65
N THR A 153 -2.68 -4.88 -8.80
CA THR A 153 -2.05 -4.71 -10.12
C THR A 153 -3.06 -4.24 -11.16
N ASP A 154 -2.56 -3.80 -12.31
CA ASP A 154 -3.41 -3.52 -13.48
C ASP A 154 -2.75 -4.19 -14.69
N PRO A 155 -3.37 -5.27 -15.26
CA PRO A 155 -4.68 -5.83 -14.92
C PRO A 155 -4.66 -6.77 -13.70
N GLU A 156 -5.85 -7.22 -13.28
CA GLU A 156 -6.09 -8.25 -12.25
C GLU A 156 -7.11 -9.30 -12.75
N PRO A 157 -6.85 -10.62 -12.58
CA PRO A 157 -5.60 -11.23 -12.09
C PRO A 157 -4.40 -10.92 -12.97
N LEU A 158 -3.20 -10.87 -12.38
CA LEU A 158 -1.98 -10.57 -13.12
C LEU A 158 -1.65 -11.72 -14.10
N PRO A 159 -1.62 -11.49 -15.43
CA PRO A 159 -1.42 -12.54 -16.41
C PRO A 159 -0.04 -13.20 -16.28
N GLN A 160 0.06 -14.49 -16.60
CA GLN A 160 1.36 -15.16 -16.71
C GLN A 160 2.24 -14.45 -17.74
N GLY A 161 3.54 -14.31 -17.44
CA GLY A 161 4.50 -13.64 -18.32
C GLY A 161 4.47 -12.11 -18.26
N HIS A 162 3.57 -11.51 -17.46
CA HIS A 162 3.58 -10.06 -17.24
C HIS A 162 4.92 -9.59 -16.63
N PRO A 163 5.50 -8.46 -17.08
CA PRO A 163 6.83 -7.99 -16.64
C PRO A 163 7.01 -7.79 -15.14
N LEU A 164 5.93 -7.48 -14.42
CA LEU A 164 5.93 -7.39 -12.96
C LEU A 164 6.40 -8.70 -12.30
N TRP A 165 6.08 -9.88 -12.83
CA TRP A 165 6.54 -11.15 -12.23
C TRP A 165 8.06 -11.28 -12.14
N SER A 166 8.78 -10.65 -13.05
CA SER A 166 10.25 -10.69 -13.13
C SER A 166 10.92 -9.37 -12.75
N SER A 167 10.17 -8.36 -12.34
CA SER A 167 10.73 -7.05 -12.01
C SER A 167 11.61 -7.15 -10.77
N PRO A 168 12.86 -6.64 -10.79
CA PRO A 168 13.71 -6.66 -9.60
C PRO A 168 13.15 -5.69 -8.55
N ASN A 169 13.55 -5.85 -7.29
CA ASN A 169 13.13 -5.02 -6.16
C ASN A 169 11.60 -4.97 -5.92
N LEU A 170 10.85 -5.91 -6.48
CA LEU A 170 9.40 -5.99 -6.34
C LEU A 170 8.98 -7.18 -5.47
N LEU A 171 8.10 -6.91 -4.50
CA LEU A 171 7.33 -7.91 -3.77
C LEU A 171 5.87 -7.87 -4.22
N LEU A 172 5.36 -8.97 -4.76
CA LEU A 172 3.96 -9.11 -5.19
C LEU A 172 3.20 -10.00 -4.20
N VAL A 173 1.99 -9.57 -3.82
CA VAL A 173 1.01 -10.38 -3.09
C VAL A 173 -0.35 -10.30 -3.81
N PRO A 174 -1.12 -11.39 -3.89
CA PRO A 174 -2.19 -11.51 -4.89
C PRO A 174 -3.56 -11.00 -4.40
N HIS A 175 -3.68 -9.69 -4.15
CA HIS A 175 -4.92 -9.02 -3.72
C HIS A 175 -5.56 -9.67 -2.48
N VAL A 176 -4.77 -9.76 -1.42
CA VAL A 176 -5.14 -10.39 -0.15
C VAL A 176 -5.26 -9.41 1.01
N GLY A 177 -5.15 -8.10 0.78
CA GLY A 177 -5.24 -7.09 1.84
C GLY A 177 -6.49 -7.18 2.70
N GLY A 178 -7.64 -7.54 2.11
CA GLY A 178 -8.85 -7.82 2.87
C GLY A 178 -9.03 -9.31 3.23
N ASN A 179 -8.39 -10.20 2.48
CA ASN A 179 -8.63 -11.65 2.52
C ASN A 179 -7.78 -12.34 3.58
N SER A 180 -8.17 -12.15 4.84
CA SER A 180 -7.53 -12.78 6.00
C SER A 180 -8.52 -13.67 6.75
N GLY A 181 -8.01 -14.51 7.67
CA GLY A 181 -8.86 -15.28 8.58
C GLY A 181 -9.77 -14.42 9.47
N ALA A 182 -9.50 -13.12 9.61
CA ALA A 182 -10.37 -12.19 10.33
C ALA A 182 -11.53 -11.65 9.49
N PHE A 183 -11.52 -11.85 8.17
CA PHE A 183 -12.52 -11.29 7.26
C PHE A 183 -13.91 -11.90 7.48
N GLU A 184 -14.03 -13.22 7.41
CA GLU A 184 -15.31 -13.94 7.51
C GLU A 184 -16.09 -13.62 8.78
N PRO A 185 -15.52 -13.74 10.01
CA PRO A 185 -16.27 -13.44 11.23
C PRO A 185 -16.69 -11.96 11.33
N ARG A 186 -15.87 -11.02 10.85
CA ARG A 186 -16.20 -9.59 10.88
C ARG A 186 -17.25 -9.23 9.81
N GLY A 187 -17.14 -9.82 8.63
CA GLY A 187 -18.11 -9.66 7.55
C GLY A 187 -19.48 -10.18 7.97
N ARG A 188 -19.53 -11.36 8.60
CA ARG A 188 -20.76 -11.91 9.16
C ARG A 188 -21.39 -10.97 10.19
N ALA A 189 -20.60 -10.48 11.16
CA ALA A 189 -21.09 -9.57 12.19
C ALA A 189 -21.66 -8.26 11.61
N LEU A 190 -21.04 -7.72 10.56
CA LEU A 190 -21.56 -6.53 9.86
C LEU A 190 -22.90 -6.83 9.16
N VAL A 191 -23.00 -7.94 8.43
CA VAL A 191 -24.25 -8.31 7.75
C VAL A 191 -25.37 -8.54 8.77
N GLU A 192 -25.09 -9.23 9.87
CA GLU A 192 -26.04 -9.43 10.97
C GLU A 192 -26.51 -8.10 11.57
N SER A 193 -25.62 -7.12 11.76
CA SER A 193 -26.00 -5.80 12.27
C SER A 193 -26.89 -5.03 11.29
N GLN A 194 -26.59 -5.09 9.99
CA GLN A 194 -27.41 -4.43 8.97
C GLN A 194 -28.82 -5.05 8.88
N LEU A 195 -28.93 -6.38 8.98
CA LEU A 195 -30.23 -7.07 8.99
C LEU A 195 -31.06 -6.70 10.21
N ALA A 196 -30.43 -6.55 11.39
CA ALA A 196 -31.12 -6.11 12.60
C ALA A 196 -31.65 -4.67 12.48
N LEU A 197 -30.87 -3.76 11.88
CA LEU A 197 -31.30 -2.38 11.61
C LEU A 197 -32.47 -2.35 10.63
N LEU A 198 -32.38 -3.12 9.54
CA LEU A 198 -33.43 -3.22 8.53
C LEU A 198 -34.74 -3.75 9.12
N ALA A 199 -34.68 -4.84 9.90
CA ALA A 199 -35.86 -5.42 10.55
C ALA A 199 -36.53 -4.46 11.55
N ALA A 200 -35.75 -3.56 12.15
CA ALA A 200 -36.25 -2.52 13.05
C ALA A 200 -36.70 -1.23 12.34
N GLY A 201 -36.66 -1.18 10.99
CA GLY A 201 -36.97 0.03 10.22
C GLY A 201 -36.00 1.19 10.48
N LYS A 202 -34.77 0.89 10.94
CA LYS A 202 -33.73 1.90 11.24
C LYS A 202 -32.82 2.14 10.03
N PRO A 203 -32.19 3.32 9.93
CA PRO A 203 -31.17 3.58 8.90
C PRO A 203 -30.02 2.57 8.97
N LEU A 204 -29.54 2.14 7.80
CA LEU A 204 -28.36 1.30 7.66
C LEU A 204 -27.08 2.10 7.94
N GLU A 205 -26.04 1.40 8.36
CA GLU A 205 -24.70 1.97 8.53
C GLU A 205 -23.92 1.87 7.21
N HIS A 206 -22.91 2.73 7.04
CA HIS A 206 -21.98 2.68 5.90
C HIS A 206 -22.62 2.74 4.49
N VAL A 207 -23.78 3.42 4.35
CA VAL A 207 -24.46 3.59 3.06
C VAL A 207 -23.57 4.35 2.07
N VAL A 208 -23.26 3.72 0.93
CA VAL A 208 -22.34 4.25 -0.10
C VAL A 208 -23.07 5.06 -1.17
N ALA A 209 -24.31 4.70 -1.49
CA ALA A 209 -25.20 5.46 -2.37
C ALA A 209 -26.66 5.22 -1.95
N GLN A 210 -27.50 6.24 -2.06
CA GLN A 210 -28.95 6.12 -2.01
C GLN A 210 -29.48 6.34 -3.44
N GLY A 211 -30.34 5.43 -3.90
CA GLY A 211 -31.00 5.53 -5.19
C GLY A 211 -32.12 6.56 -5.21
#